data_AF-A0A961KEZ0-F1
#
_entry.id   AF-A0A961KEZ0-F1
#
_cell.length_a   1.000
_cell.length_b   1.000
_cell.length_c   1.000
_cell.angle_alpha   90.00
_cell.angle_beta   90.00
_cell.angle_gamma   90.00
#
_symmetry.space_group_name_H-M   'P 1'
#
loop_
_entity.id
_entity.type
_entity.pdbx_description
1 polymer ?
#
loop_
_entity_poly.entity_id
_entity_poly.type
_entity_poly.pdbx_seq_one_letter_code
_entity_poly.pdbx_strand_id
1 'polypeptide(L)'
;IHHGRDASGPTEAGQAYGRRVRRALGRLDTALAGLAPRLVLTATRAQLTALIAVRDAENFTLAAQRLGLSQPTVHRAVTQLESEAGRPLFHRMGKRMQPARAA
;
A
#
# COMPACT_ATOMS: atom_id res chain seq x y z
N ILE A 1 -51.36 -4.53 -7.29
CA ILE A 1 -50.47 -4.03 -8.37
C ILE A 1 -50.25 -2.55 -8.05
N HIS A 2 -49.16 -2.07 -7.44
CA HIS A 2 -47.76 -2.12 -7.84
C HIS A 2 -46.83 -2.03 -6.61
N HIS A 3 -45.92 -2.98 -6.44
CA HIS A 3 -44.66 -2.75 -5.72
C HIS A 3 -43.71 -2.07 -6.69
N GLY A 4 -43.43 -0.78 -6.48
CA GLY A 4 -42.80 0.07 -7.47
C GLY A 4 -41.68 0.93 -6.90
N ARG A 5 -40.55 0.26 -6.61
CA ARG A 5 -39.19 0.81 -6.70
C ARG A 5 -38.79 1.78 -5.56
N ASP A 6 -38.39 1.21 -4.43
CA ASP A 6 -37.52 1.91 -3.47
C ASP A 6 -36.25 2.35 -4.21
N ALA A 7 -36.05 3.67 -4.30
CA ALA A 7 -34.91 4.29 -4.94
C ALA A 7 -33.63 3.84 -4.24
N SER A 8 -33.01 2.76 -4.73
CA SER A 8 -31.82 2.17 -4.13
C SER A 8 -30.57 2.94 -4.59
N GLY A 9 -30.46 4.18 -4.11
CA GLY A 9 -29.24 4.98 -4.17
C GLY A 9 -28.47 4.89 -2.84
N PRO A 10 -27.15 5.12 -2.84
CA PRO A 10 -26.39 5.19 -1.59
C PRO A 10 -26.95 6.30 -0.70
N THR A 11 -27.10 5.98 0.59
CA THR A 11 -27.48 6.94 1.64
C THR A 11 -26.51 8.12 1.67
N GLU A 12 -26.90 9.23 2.30
CA GLU A 12 -26.02 10.39 2.49
C GLU A 12 -24.69 10.00 3.16
N ALA A 13 -24.75 9.13 4.18
CA ALA A 13 -23.58 8.56 4.83
C ALA A 13 -22.72 7.72 3.86
N GLY A 14 -23.35 6.90 3.02
CA GLY A 14 -22.68 6.12 1.98
C GLY A 14 -21.97 7.01 0.95
N GLN A 15 -22.60 8.11 0.54
CA GLN A 15 -21.99 9.09 -0.35
C GLN A 15 -20.80 9.81 0.30
N ALA A 16 -20.95 10.23 1.57
CA ALA A 16 -19.88 10.86 2.33
C ALA A 16 -18.67 9.92 2.51
N TYR A 17 -18.92 8.66 2.85
CA TYR A 17 -17.88 7.63 2.93
C TYR A 17 -17.21 7.39 1.58
N GLY A 18 -18.01 7.25 0.51
CA GLY A 18 -17.49 7.07 -0.85
C GLY A 18 -16.63 8.24 -1.34
N ARG A 19 -16.95 9.49 -0.96
CA ARG A 19 -16.08 10.66 -1.20
C ARG A 19 -14.76 10.54 -0.43
N ARG A 20 -14.80 10.11 0.84
CA ARG A 20 -13.58 9.92 1.65
C ARG A 20 -12.67 8.84 1.08
N VAL A 21 -13.23 7.69 0.69
CA VAL A 21 -12.47 6.57 0.10
C VAL A 21 -11.85 6.98 -1.23
N ARG A 22 -12.60 7.59 -2.15
CA ARG A 22 -12.04 8.10 -3.43
C ARG A 22 -10.91 9.08 -3.21
N ARG A 23 -11.05 10.00 -2.25
CA ARG A 23 -9.98 10.94 -1.90
C ARG A 23 -8.75 10.25 -1.31
N ALA A 24 -8.92 9.18 -0.53
CA ALA A 24 -7.80 8.40 0.00
C ALA A 24 -7.06 7.66 -1.13
N LEU A 25 -7.80 7.00 -2.02
CA LEU A 25 -7.23 6.33 -3.20
C LEU A 25 -6.51 7.32 -4.12
N GLY A 26 -7.10 8.48 -4.42
CA GLY A 26 -6.44 9.49 -5.26
C GLY A 26 -5.11 10.01 -4.70
N ARG A 27 -4.97 10.07 -3.37
CA ARG A 27 -3.67 10.39 -2.73
C ARG A 27 -2.65 9.27 -2.90
N LEU A 28 -3.09 8.02 -2.76
CA LEU A 28 -2.26 6.85 -2.99
C LEU A 28 -1.81 6.80 -4.47
N ASP A 29 -2.73 7.00 -5.41
CA ASP A 29 -2.45 7.00 -6.84
C ASP A 29 -1.42 8.07 -7.21
N THR A 30 -1.56 9.28 -6.65
CA THR A 30 -0.60 10.38 -6.88
C THR A 30 0.80 10.01 -6.36
N ALA A 31 0.89 9.45 -5.15
CA ALA A 31 2.17 9.03 -4.58
C ALA A 31 2.81 7.87 -5.36
N LEU A 32 2.02 6.87 -5.75
CA LEU A 32 2.50 5.72 -6.52
C LEU A 32 2.93 6.13 -7.93
N ALA A 33 2.16 6.99 -8.61
CA ALA A 33 2.52 7.51 -9.93
C ALA A 33 3.84 8.31 -9.92
N GLY A 34 4.10 9.06 -8.84
CA GLY A 34 5.37 9.77 -8.64
C GLY A 34 6.58 8.83 -8.52
N LEU A 35 6.39 7.62 -7.99
CA LEU A 35 7.42 6.58 -7.93
C LEU A 35 7.56 5.81 -9.25
N ALA A 36 6.45 5.26 -9.75
CA ALA A 36 6.36 4.60 -11.04
C ALA A 36 4.89 4.48 -11.47
N PRO A 37 4.50 4.93 -12.68
CA PRO A 37 3.10 4.89 -13.14
C PRO A 37 2.43 3.51 -13.03
N ARG A 38 3.19 2.43 -13.22
CA ARG A 38 2.67 1.06 -13.16
C ARG A 38 2.20 0.64 -11.75
N LEU A 39 2.78 1.23 -10.69
CA LEU A 39 2.44 0.89 -9.31
C LEU A 39 0.99 1.21 -8.96
N VAL A 40 0.37 2.19 -9.63
CA VAL A 40 -1.06 2.48 -9.49
C VAL A 40 -1.92 1.25 -9.81
N LEU A 41 -1.45 0.39 -10.72
CA LEU A 41 -2.17 -0.78 -11.19
C LEU A 41 -1.72 -2.09 -10.53
N THR A 42 -0.48 -2.14 -10.02
CA THR A 42 0.16 -3.39 -9.59
C THR A 42 0.37 -3.49 -8.09
N ALA A 43 0.47 -2.35 -7.38
CA ALA A 43 0.74 -2.36 -5.95
C ALA A 43 -0.44 -2.95 -5.16
N THR A 44 -0.14 -3.98 -4.37
CA THR A 44 -1.13 -4.67 -3.53
C THR A 44 -1.07 -4.17 -2.10
N ARG A 45 -2.20 -4.31 -1.37
CA ARG A 45 -2.26 -4.04 0.07
C ARG A 45 -1.16 -4.78 0.85
N ALA A 46 -0.86 -6.03 0.49
CA ALA A 46 0.16 -6.83 1.18
C ALA A 46 1.56 -6.22 1.01
N GLN A 47 1.92 -5.78 -0.20
CA GLN A 47 3.20 -5.12 -0.47
C GLN A 47 3.32 -3.78 0.25
N LEU A 48 2.27 -2.94 0.22
CA LEU A 48 2.26 -1.66 0.93
C LEU A 48 2.33 -1.84 2.46
N THR A 49 1.65 -2.87 2.99
CA THR A 49 1.70 -3.21 4.41
C THR A 49 3.10 -3.68 4.82
N ALA A 50 3.73 -4.53 4.01
CA ALA A 50 5.10 -4.97 4.22
C ALA A 50 6.09 -3.80 4.16
N LEU A 51 5.95 -2.90 3.18
CA LEU A 51 6.75 -1.69 3.05
C LEU A 51 6.69 -0.84 4.32
N ILE A 52 5.48 -0.54 4.83
CA ILE A 52 5.28 0.24 6.05
C ILE A 52 5.93 -0.45 7.25
N ALA A 53 5.67 -1.75 7.44
CA ALA A 53 6.22 -2.50 8.56
C ALA A 53 7.76 -2.52 8.57
N VAL A 54 8.37 -2.67 7.39
CA VAL A 54 9.84 -2.66 7.23
C VAL A 54 10.40 -1.27 7.47
N ARG A 55 9.74 -0.21 6.99
CA ARG A 55 10.13 1.18 7.28
C ARG A 55 10.07 1.47 8.78
N ASP A 56 9.03 1.02 9.47
CA ASP A 56 8.84 1.29 10.91
C ASP A 56 9.70 0.41 11.82
N ALA A 57 10.16 -0.75 11.33
CA ALA A 57 11.01 -1.67 12.08
C ALA A 57 12.50 -1.49 11.76
N GLU A 58 12.82 -0.91 10.60
CA GLU A 58 14.16 -0.85 10.00
C GLU A 58 14.88 -2.22 9.93
N ASN A 59 14.10 -3.30 9.99
CA ASN A 59 14.56 -4.68 10.08
C ASN A 59 13.46 -5.64 9.59
N PHE A 60 13.77 -6.47 8.58
CA PHE A 60 12.84 -7.44 8.00
C PHE A 60 12.32 -8.48 8.99
N THR A 61 13.18 -8.97 9.90
CA THR A 61 12.81 -9.99 10.89
C THR A 61 11.80 -9.41 11.88
N LEU A 62 12.05 -8.20 12.39
CA LEU A 62 11.11 -7.52 13.29
C LEU A 62 9.81 -7.13 12.57
N ALA A 63 9.88 -6.69 11.32
CA ALA A 63 8.69 -6.42 10.51
C ALA A 63 7.83 -7.68 10.32
N ALA A 64 8.46 -8.82 10.02
CA ALA A 64 7.78 -10.10 9.86
C ALA A 64 7.10 -10.56 11.15
N GLN A 65 7.78 -10.42 12.30
CA GLN A 65 7.19 -10.69 13.61
C GLN A 65 5.96 -9.80 13.88
N ARG A 66 6.04 -8.48 13.62
CA ARG A 66 4.92 -7.55 13.78
C ARG A 66 3.72 -7.89 12.89
N LEU A 67 3.96 -8.45 11.71
CA LEU A 67 2.91 -8.85 10.77
C LEU A 67 2.41 -10.29 10.99
N GLY A 68 3.02 -11.07 11.88
CA GLY A 68 2.71 -12.50 12.03
C GLY A 68 3.04 -13.32 10.77
N LEU A 69 4.07 -12.91 10.02
CA LEU A 69 4.50 -13.54 8.77
C LEU A 69 5.93 -14.08 8.88
N SER A 70 6.33 -14.88 7.91
CA SER A 70 7.73 -15.28 7.75
C SER A 70 8.56 -14.13 7.17
N GLN A 71 9.85 -14.03 7.55
CA GLN A 71 10.76 -13.05 6.96
C GLN A 71 10.86 -13.16 5.42
N PRO A 72 10.96 -14.36 4.80
CA PRO A 72 10.94 -14.49 3.34
C PRO A 72 9.66 -13.93 2.68
N THR A 73 8.51 -14.05 3.34
CA THR A 73 7.24 -13.49 2.84
C THR A 73 7.30 -11.97 2.76
N VAL A 74 7.74 -11.31 3.84
CA VAL A 74 7.87 -9.85 3.88
C VAL A 74 8.94 -9.37 2.89
N HIS A 75 10.08 -10.06 2.82
CA HIS A 75 11.13 -9.75 1.86
C HIS A 75 10.62 -9.82 0.43
N ARG A 76 9.94 -10.92 0.05
CA ARG A 76 9.38 -11.09 -1.30
C ARG A 76 8.40 -9.96 -1.65
N ALA A 77 7.52 -9.59 -0.72
CA ALA A 77 6.56 -8.52 -0.94
C ALA A 77 7.26 -7.18 -1.23
N VAL A 78 8.31 -6.83 -0.47
CA VAL A 78 9.09 -5.61 -0.71
C VAL A 78 9.85 -5.69 -2.03
N THR A 79 10.55 -6.79 -2.33
CA THR A 79 11.32 -6.94 -3.57
C THR A 79 10.44 -6.90 -4.82
N GLN A 80 9.22 -7.46 -4.77
CA GLN A 80 8.27 -7.34 -5.88
C GLN A 80 7.86 -5.88 -6.11
N LEU A 81 7.59 -5.14 -5.02
CA LEU A 81 7.25 -3.72 -5.11
C LEU A 81 8.42 -2.89 -5.67
N GLU A 82 9.66 -3.17 -5.26
CA GLU A 82 10.87 -2.55 -5.81
C GLU A 82 11.06 -2.86 -7.31
N SER A 83 10.77 -4.09 -7.71
CA SER A 83 10.82 -4.52 -9.12
C SER A 83 9.80 -3.76 -9.98
N GLU A 84 8.57 -3.60 -9.47
CA GLU A 84 7.53 -2.80 -10.11
C GLU A 84 7.89 -1.31 -10.13
N ALA A 85 8.53 -0.80 -9.07
CA ALA A 85 9.04 0.57 -9.01
C ALA A 85 10.24 0.80 -9.95
N GLY A 86 10.92 -0.26 -10.38
CA GLY A 86 12.15 -0.21 -11.17
C GLY A 86 13.35 0.36 -10.41
N ARG A 87 13.27 0.44 -9.07
CA ARG A 87 14.32 1.01 -8.21
C ARG A 87 14.23 0.44 -6.78
N PRO A 88 15.35 0.36 -6.04
CA PRO A 88 15.31 0.01 -4.63
C PRO A 88 14.56 1.07 -3.84
N LEU A 89 13.72 0.63 -2.90
CA LEU A 89 12.99 1.48 -1.96
C LEU A 89 13.70 1.53 -0.60
N PHE A 90 14.56 0.56 -0.30
CA PHE A 90 15.42 0.55 0.88
C PHE A 90 16.89 0.36 0.54
N HIS A 91 17.76 0.96 1.37
CA HIS A 91 19.19 0.68 1.41
C HIS A 91 19.58 0.09 2.75
N ARG A 92 20.58 -0.78 2.73
CA ARG A 92 21.18 -1.32 3.94
C ARG A 92 22.31 -0.40 4.41
N MET A 93 22.19 0.14 5.61
CA MET A 93 23.26 0.90 6.27
C MET A 93 23.67 0.18 7.55
N GLY A 94 24.74 -0.62 7.45
CA GLY A 94 25.17 -1.52 8.51
C GLY A 94 24.12 -2.61 8.78
N LYS A 95 23.60 -2.65 10.02
CA LYS A 95 22.55 -3.61 10.43
C LYS A 95 21.13 -3.09 10.22
N ARG A 96 20.95 -1.81 9.87
CA ARG A 96 19.63 -1.17 9.75
C ARG A 96 19.26 -0.96 8.29
N MET A 97 17.97 -1.02 7.99
CA MET A 97 17.42 -0.59 6.71
C MET A 97 16.94 0.84 6.79
N GLN A 98 17.29 1.64 5.80
CA GLN A 98 16.77 2.99 5.66
C GLN A 98 16.09 3.15 4.31
N PRO A 99 15.02 3.96 4.22
CA PRO A 99 14.44 4.33 2.93
C PRO A 99 15.50 4.90 1.99
N ALA A 100 15.42 4.55 0.71
CA ALA A 100 16.20 5.19 -0.33
C ALA A 100 15.92 6.71 -0.37
N ARG A 101 16.97 7.53 -0.59
CA ARG A 101 16.77 8.98 -0.76
C ARG A 101 15.92 9.22 -2.02
N ALA A 102 14.70 9.69 -1.76
CA ALA A 102 13.61 10.11 -2.63
C ALA A 102 13.13 9.13 -3.71
N ALA A 103 11.90 8.58 -3.70
CA ALA A 103 10.70 8.82 -2.87
C ALA A 103 10.27 10.28 -2.63
#